data_AF-A0A1B2HCT2-F1
#
_entry.id   AF-A0A1B2HCT2-F1
#
_cell.length_a   1.000
_cell.length_b   1.000
_cell.length_c   1.000
_cell.angle_alpha   90.00
_cell.angle_beta   90.00
_cell.angle_gamma   90.00
#
_symmetry.space_group_name_H-M   'P 1'
#
loop_
_entity.id
_entity.type
_entity.pdbx_description
1 polymer ?
#
loop_
_entity_poly.entity_id
_entity_poly.type
_entity_poly.pdbx_seq_one_letter_code
_entity_poly.pdbx_strand_id
1 'polypeptide(L)'
;MHIERVLCRVCLQRLATEGFLTCEECSARVVGALDDIVRIYPDVEWDAHHPPRSADQVRGRPVYKSTPPINLDQLDRAHRLAELDVLGCLAWWAGHVRDSTGLAPNATTTVAGEIGVLVRMWSWIRRQSAVDELARDVVVLRAALQRMAGETRGRIRLGRCPAR
;
A
#
# COMPACT_ATOMS: atom_id res chain seq x y z
N MET A 1 26.75 31.14 -9.13
CA MET A 1 25.81 30.42 -8.24
C MET A 1 26.53 29.19 -7.70
N HIS A 2 26.90 29.17 -6.42
CA HIS A 2 27.35 27.94 -5.78
C HIS A 2 26.13 27.08 -5.50
N ILE A 3 26.02 25.94 -6.17
CA ILE A 3 24.99 24.94 -5.87
C ILE A 3 25.48 24.21 -4.61
N GLU A 4 24.89 24.54 -3.47
CA GLU A 4 25.10 23.77 -2.25
C GLU A 4 24.67 22.32 -2.52
N ARG A 5 25.62 21.39 -2.40
CA ARG A 5 25.34 19.97 -2.55
C ARG A 5 24.65 19.48 -1.28
N VAL A 6 23.33 19.39 -1.34
CA VAL A 6 22.51 18.90 -0.22
C VAL A 6 22.43 17.36 -0.26
N LEU A 7 22.49 16.71 0.90
CA LEU A 7 22.23 15.28 1.01
C LEU A 7 20.74 14.98 0.80
N CYS A 8 20.43 13.84 0.19
CA CYS A 8 19.09 13.35 0.04
C CYS A 8 18.43 13.16 1.40
N ARG A 9 17.29 13.81 1.65
CA ARG A 9 16.57 13.72 2.93
C ARG A 9 16.03 12.33 3.26
N VAL A 10 15.77 11.50 2.25
CA VAL A 10 15.18 10.16 2.43
C VAL A 10 16.23 9.14 2.90
N CYS A 11 17.44 9.15 2.33
CA CYS A 11 18.47 8.14 2.67
C CYS A 11 19.67 8.71 3.44
N LEU A 12 19.89 10.02 3.42
CA LEU A 12 21.01 10.73 4.05
C LEU A 12 22.41 10.25 3.61
N GLN A 13 22.51 9.38 2.61
CA GLN A 13 23.74 8.75 2.16
C GLN A 13 24.21 9.24 0.79
N ARG A 14 23.31 9.82 -0.01
CA ARG A 14 23.59 10.23 -1.39
C ARG A 14 23.23 11.69 -1.59
N LEU A 15 23.84 12.32 -2.59
CA LEU A 15 23.50 13.69 -2.96
C LEU A 15 22.08 13.74 -3.54
N ALA A 16 21.35 14.80 -3.16
CA ALA A 16 20.09 15.13 -3.79
C ALA A 16 20.31 15.59 -5.24
N THR A 17 19.29 15.39 -6.07
CA THR A 17 19.29 15.88 -7.45
C THR A 17 19.17 17.40 -7.43
N GLU A 18 19.80 18.10 -8.38
CA GLU A 18 19.76 19.56 -8.43
C GLU A 18 18.32 20.09 -8.41
N GLY A 19 18.05 21.04 -7.50
CA GLY A 19 16.72 21.62 -7.32
C GLY A 19 15.71 20.73 -6.58
N PHE A 20 16.13 19.60 -6.02
CA PHE A 20 15.31 18.69 -5.22
C PHE A 20 15.99 18.33 -3.89
N LEU A 21 15.22 17.78 -2.96
CA LEU A 21 15.70 17.28 -1.66
C LEU A 21 15.90 15.75 -1.66
N THR A 22 15.76 15.11 -2.82
CA THR A 22 15.82 13.65 -2.99
C THR A 22 16.78 13.25 -4.11
N CYS A 23 17.49 12.14 -3.90
CA CYS A 23 18.25 11.48 -4.98
C CYS A 23 17.30 10.71 -5.89
N GLU A 24 17.73 10.45 -7.13
CA GLU A 24 16.92 9.74 -8.13
C GLU A 24 16.51 8.33 -7.69
N GLU A 25 17.36 7.58 -7.00
CA GLU A 25 17.00 6.23 -6.54
C GLU A 25 15.91 6.26 -5.46
N CYS A 26 15.99 7.17 -4.50
CA CYS A 26 14.93 7.32 -3.50
C CYS A 26 13.62 7.80 -4.15
N SER A 27 13.73 8.69 -5.15
CA SER A 27 12.59 9.14 -5.93
C SER A 27 11.89 7.98 -6.64
N ALA A 28 12.64 7.19 -7.42
CA ALA A 28 12.12 6.03 -8.12
C ALA A 28 11.54 4.99 -7.15
N ARG A 29 12.16 4.78 -5.99
CA ARG A 29 11.66 3.85 -4.97
C ARG A 29 10.31 4.27 -4.39
N VAL A 30 10.09 5.55 -4.13
CA VAL A 30 8.80 6.04 -3.60
C VAL A 30 7.71 5.95 -4.67
N VAL A 31 8.00 6.37 -5.90
CA VAL A 31 7.04 6.25 -7.02
C VAL A 31 6.69 4.78 -7.28
N GLY A 32 7.68 3.89 -7.35
CA GLY A 32 7.43 2.45 -7.50
C GLY A 32 6.66 1.85 -6.31
N ALA A 33 6.82 2.40 -5.10
CA ALA A 33 6.03 1.99 -3.94
C ALA A 33 4.56 2.42 -4.07
N LEU A 34 4.29 3.64 -4.53
CA LEU A 34 2.94 4.11 -4.82
C LEU A 34 2.27 3.26 -5.91
N ASP A 35 2.97 2.96 -7.00
CA ASP A 35 2.47 2.09 -8.07
C ASP A 35 2.15 0.68 -7.56
N ASP A 36 3.02 0.12 -6.71
CA ASP A 36 2.78 -1.17 -6.07
C ASP A 36 1.54 -1.15 -5.17
N ILE A 37 1.30 -0.07 -4.42
CA ILE A 37 0.10 0.06 -3.59
C ILE A 37 -1.15 0.04 -4.46
N VAL A 38 -1.19 0.82 -5.56
CA VAL A 38 -2.33 0.81 -6.51
C VAL A 38 -2.60 -0.60 -7.03
N ARG A 39 -1.54 -1.37 -7.31
CA ARG A 39 -1.65 -2.71 -7.86
C ARG A 39 -2.09 -3.75 -6.82
N ILE A 40 -1.59 -3.66 -5.59
CA ILE A 40 -1.77 -4.70 -4.56
C ILE A 40 -3.03 -4.46 -3.74
N TYR A 41 -3.36 -3.20 -3.45
CA TYR A 41 -4.45 -2.84 -2.54
C TYR A 41 -5.81 -3.45 -2.94
N PRO A 42 -6.26 -3.41 -4.21
CA PRO A 42 -7.56 -3.97 -4.59
C PRO A 42 -7.68 -5.47 -4.30
N ASP A 43 -6.60 -6.24 -4.51
CA ASP A 43 -6.57 -7.68 -4.23
C ASP A 43 -6.65 -7.94 -2.71
N VAL A 44 -5.89 -7.18 -1.92
CA VAL A 44 -5.89 -7.30 -0.45
C VAL A 44 -7.23 -6.89 0.15
N GLU A 45 -7.83 -5.81 -0.34
CA GLU A 45 -9.15 -5.33 0.05
C GLU A 45 -10.24 -6.35 -0.32
N TRP A 46 -10.19 -6.90 -1.55
CA TRP A 46 -11.10 -7.95 -1.96
C TRP A 46 -11.01 -9.18 -1.05
N ASP A 47 -9.81 -9.70 -0.81
CA ASP A 47 -9.57 -10.87 0.03
C ASP A 47 -9.96 -10.66 1.50
N ALA A 48 -9.87 -9.42 2.00
CA ALA A 48 -10.30 -9.08 3.35
C ALA A 48 -11.83 -9.15 3.50
N HIS A 49 -12.58 -8.69 2.50
CA HIS A 49 -14.04 -8.55 2.59
C HIS A 49 -14.82 -9.70 1.96
N HIS A 50 -14.18 -10.54 1.14
CA HIS A 50 -14.85 -11.64 0.45
C HIS A 50 -14.33 -13.00 0.91
N PRO A 51 -15.21 -14.01 1.05
CA PRO A 51 -14.76 -15.37 1.32
C PRO A 51 -13.80 -15.83 0.21
N PRO A 52 -12.80 -16.66 0.52
CA PRO A 52 -11.85 -17.14 -0.47
C PRO A 52 -12.61 -17.76 -1.64
N ARG A 53 -12.31 -17.30 -2.87
CA ARG A 53 -12.83 -17.88 -4.11
C ARG A 53 -12.56 -19.38 -4.07
N SER A 54 -13.59 -20.15 -3.75
CA SER A 54 -13.41 -21.53 -3.33
C SER A 54 -13.00 -22.36 -4.54
N ALA A 55 -11.85 -23.01 -4.45
CA ALA A 55 -11.42 -24.08 -5.34
C ALA A 55 -12.21 -25.39 -5.14
N ASP A 56 -13.34 -25.37 -4.41
CA ASP A 56 -14.14 -26.55 -4.08
C ASP A 56 -15.60 -26.38 -4.54
N GLN A 57 -15.81 -26.34 -5.86
CA GLN A 57 -16.81 -27.24 -6.46
C GLN A 57 -16.23 -28.67 -6.47
N VAL A 58 -15.78 -29.18 -5.32
CA VAL A 58 -15.49 -30.61 -5.21
C VAL A 58 -16.82 -31.31 -5.03
N ARG A 59 -17.31 -31.81 -6.17
CA ARG A 59 -18.42 -32.76 -6.26
C ARG A 59 -18.31 -33.80 -5.16
N GLY A 60 -19.40 -33.93 -4.40
CA GLY A 60 -19.74 -35.17 -3.70
C GLY A 60 -19.17 -35.32 -2.31
N ARG A 61 -19.77 -34.66 -1.31
CA ARG A 61 -19.95 -35.28 0.01
C ARG A 61 -21.01 -34.55 0.83
N PRO A 62 -22.04 -35.23 1.37
CA PRO A 62 -22.95 -34.64 2.33
C PRO A 62 -22.23 -34.65 3.68
N VAL A 63 -21.61 -33.54 4.06
CA VAL A 63 -21.04 -33.41 5.40
C VAL A 63 -21.57 -32.13 6.00
N TYR A 64 -22.48 -32.29 6.96
CA TYR A 64 -22.74 -31.29 7.99
C TYR A 64 -21.41 -30.96 8.67
N LYS A 65 -20.72 -29.94 8.17
CA LYS A 65 -19.64 -29.27 8.89
C LYS A 65 -20.22 -27.97 9.39
N SER A 66 -20.42 -27.93 10.70
CA SER A 66 -20.55 -26.71 11.50
C SER A 66 -19.26 -25.90 11.34
N THR A 67 -19.12 -25.30 10.17
CA THR A 67 -18.15 -24.25 9.92
C THR A 67 -18.70 -23.07 10.71
N PRO A 68 -17.92 -22.45 11.62
CA PRO A 68 -18.36 -21.26 12.33
C PRO A 68 -18.90 -20.24 11.30
N PRO A 69 -20.00 -19.53 11.57
CA PRO A 69 -20.56 -18.57 10.62
C PRO A 69 -19.58 -17.44 10.28
N ILE A 70 -18.52 -17.29 11.09
CA ILE A 70 -17.48 -16.27 10.94
C ILE A 70 -16.15 -16.95 10.64
N ASN A 71 -15.53 -16.57 9.54
CA ASN A 71 -14.15 -16.93 9.22
C ASN A 71 -13.21 -16.01 10.00
N LEU A 72 -12.70 -16.48 11.16
CA LEU A 72 -11.86 -15.68 12.05
C LEU A 72 -10.59 -15.13 11.38
N ASP A 73 -9.97 -15.90 10.48
CA ASP A 73 -8.81 -15.45 9.70
C ASP A 73 -9.15 -14.25 8.80
N GLN A 74 -10.35 -14.27 8.21
CA GLN A 74 -10.83 -13.18 7.36
C GLN A 74 -11.14 -11.94 8.19
N LEU A 75 -11.74 -12.11 9.37
CA LEU A 75 -12.03 -11.02 10.29
C LEU A 75 -10.74 -10.37 10.80
N ASP A 76 -9.75 -11.16 11.19
CA ASP A 76 -8.42 -10.68 11.59
C ASP A 76 -7.73 -9.91 10.46
N ARG A 77 -7.79 -10.44 9.23
CA ARG A 77 -7.23 -9.76 8.05
C ARG A 77 -7.94 -8.43 7.77
N ALA A 78 -9.26 -8.39 7.82
CA ALA A 78 -10.03 -7.16 7.62
C ALA A 78 -9.74 -6.14 8.72
N HIS A 79 -9.60 -6.59 9.96
CA HIS A 79 -9.19 -5.73 11.07
C HIS A 79 -7.79 -5.14 10.84
N ARG A 80 -6.80 -5.97 10.50
CA ARG A 80 -5.44 -5.52 10.16
C ARG A 80 -5.41 -4.56 8.97
N LEU A 81 -6.23 -4.80 7.94
CA LEU A 81 -6.34 -3.86 6.80
C LEU A 81 -6.92 -2.51 7.23
N ALA A 82 -7.95 -2.52 8.08
CA ALA A 82 -8.55 -1.30 8.61
C ALA A 82 -7.56 -0.53 9.49
N GLU A 83 -6.74 -1.21 10.30
CA GLU A 83 -5.68 -0.59 11.10
C GLU A 83 -4.59 0.08 10.27
N LEU A 84 -4.32 -0.42 9.05
CA LEU A 84 -3.38 0.24 8.14
C LEU A 84 -3.90 1.59 7.61
N ASP A 85 -5.22 1.78 7.61
CA ASP A 85 -5.92 2.97 7.11
C ASP A 85 -5.28 3.54 5.83
N VAL A 86 -5.11 2.68 4.83
CA VAL A 86 -4.36 2.99 3.61
C VAL A 86 -4.94 4.23 2.92
N LEU A 87 -6.27 4.30 2.81
CA LEU A 87 -6.95 5.43 2.21
C LEU A 87 -6.78 6.69 3.06
N GLY A 88 -6.94 6.61 4.39
CA GLY A 88 -6.78 7.77 5.28
C GLY A 88 -5.38 8.37 5.21
N CYS A 89 -4.34 7.54 5.24
CA CYS A 89 -2.95 7.99 5.11
C CYS A 89 -2.69 8.69 3.76
N LEU A 90 -3.11 8.08 2.65
CA LEU A 90 -2.92 8.66 1.32
C LEU A 90 -3.74 9.94 1.12
N ALA A 91 -4.98 9.96 1.61
CA ALA A 91 -5.85 11.13 1.55
C ALA A 91 -5.30 12.29 2.38
N TRP A 92 -4.68 12.02 3.52
CA TRP A 92 -4.02 13.03 4.34
C TRP A 92 -2.88 13.72 3.58
N TRP A 93 -1.97 12.93 2.99
CA TRP A 93 -0.87 13.46 2.19
C TRP A 93 -1.34 14.20 0.94
N ALA A 94 -2.30 13.63 0.20
CA ALA A 94 -2.85 14.26 -0.98
C ALA A 94 -3.65 15.53 -0.63
N GLY A 95 -4.30 15.58 0.54
CA GLY A 95 -4.94 16.77 1.10
C GLY A 95 -3.93 17.90 1.30
N HIS A 96 -2.81 17.61 1.98
CA HIS A 96 -1.72 18.59 2.16
C HIS A 96 -1.17 19.14 0.85
N VAL A 97 -1.01 18.26 -0.16
CA VAL A 97 -0.60 18.68 -1.51
C VAL A 97 -1.63 19.63 -2.11
N ARG A 98 -2.92 19.29 -2.06
CA ARG A 98 -3.99 20.13 -2.60
C ARG A 98 -4.05 21.48 -1.91
N ASP A 99 -4.04 21.51 -0.58
CA ASP A 99 -4.08 22.74 0.22
C ASP A 99 -2.90 23.67 -0.12
N SER A 100 -1.72 23.08 -0.32
CA SER A 100 -0.50 23.84 -0.62
C SER A 100 -0.41 24.32 -2.07
N THR A 101 -1.15 23.69 -2.99
CA THR A 101 -1.02 23.93 -4.44
C THR A 101 -2.28 24.49 -5.09
N GLY A 102 -3.37 24.64 -4.33
CA GLY A 102 -4.66 25.12 -4.81
C GLY A 102 -5.39 24.15 -5.74
N LEU A 103 -5.02 22.86 -5.73
CA LEU A 103 -5.71 21.84 -6.51
C LEU A 103 -7.10 21.57 -5.92
N ALA A 104 -8.10 21.41 -6.80
CA ALA A 104 -9.45 21.09 -6.38
C ALA A 104 -9.51 19.73 -5.65
N PRO A 105 -10.37 19.59 -4.63
CA PRO A 105 -10.62 18.30 -4.00
C PRO A 105 -11.23 17.32 -5.00
N ASN A 106 -10.91 16.03 -4.84
CA ASN A 106 -11.59 14.99 -5.58
C ASN A 106 -13.04 14.88 -5.12
N ALA A 107 -13.98 14.67 -6.06
CA ALA A 107 -15.37 14.40 -5.72
C ALA A 107 -15.55 13.06 -4.97
N THR A 108 -14.61 12.14 -5.13
CA THR A 108 -14.59 10.85 -4.43
C THR A 108 -13.17 10.47 -4.06
N THR A 109 -12.97 10.17 -2.78
CA THR A 109 -11.68 9.76 -2.22
C THR A 109 -11.48 8.27 -2.47
N THR A 110 -10.50 7.91 -3.30
CA THR A 110 -10.16 6.51 -3.63
C THR A 110 -8.65 6.33 -3.58
N VAL A 111 -8.15 5.14 -3.23
CA VAL A 111 -6.71 4.87 -3.16
C VAL A 111 -6.00 5.23 -4.47
N ALA A 112 -6.56 4.80 -5.60
CA ALA A 112 -6.01 5.14 -6.92
C ALA A 112 -6.04 6.65 -7.21
N GLY A 113 -7.12 7.34 -6.83
CA GLY A 113 -7.26 8.78 -7.01
C GLY A 113 -6.26 9.59 -6.19
N GLU A 114 -6.07 9.23 -4.92
CA GLU A 114 -5.12 9.91 -4.03
C GLU A 114 -3.67 9.66 -4.46
N ILE A 115 -3.34 8.42 -4.84
CA ILE A 115 -2.02 8.11 -5.41
C ILE A 115 -1.77 8.87 -6.71
N GLY A 116 -2.78 8.99 -7.57
CA GLY A 116 -2.69 9.77 -8.80
C GLY A 116 -2.30 11.23 -8.55
N VAL A 117 -2.82 11.85 -7.47
CA VAL A 117 -2.41 13.20 -7.05
C VAL A 117 -0.95 13.22 -6.60
N LEU A 118 -0.54 12.29 -5.75
CA LEU A 118 0.83 12.22 -5.23
C LEU A 118 1.86 12.01 -6.35
N VAL A 119 1.59 11.11 -7.30
CA VAL A 119 2.46 10.85 -8.45
C VAL A 119 2.53 12.08 -9.37
N ARG A 120 1.37 12.69 -9.70
CA ARG A 120 1.33 13.88 -10.55
C ARG A 120 2.10 15.05 -9.94
N MET A 121 2.02 15.21 -8.62
CA MET A 121 2.68 16.30 -7.89
C MET A 121 4.05 15.93 -7.35
N TRP A 122 4.60 14.78 -7.74
CA TRP A 122 5.85 14.27 -7.18
C TRP A 122 7.02 15.24 -7.33
N SER A 123 7.13 15.93 -8.47
CA SER A 123 8.16 16.95 -8.68
C SER A 123 8.08 18.10 -7.67
N TRP A 124 6.87 18.52 -7.30
CA TRP A 124 6.65 19.53 -6.26
C TRP A 124 6.96 18.97 -4.87
N ILE A 125 6.51 17.75 -4.58
CA ILE A 125 6.71 17.08 -3.28
C ILE A 125 8.21 16.89 -3.00
N ARG A 126 9.00 16.50 -4.00
CA ARG A 126 10.46 16.32 -3.89
C ARG A 126 11.22 17.57 -3.44
N ARG A 127 10.60 18.75 -3.47
CA ARG A 127 11.16 20.03 -3.02
C ARG A 127 10.73 20.41 -1.61
N GLN A 128 9.79 19.69 -1.02
CA GLN A 128 9.24 19.99 0.31
C GLN A 128 10.07 19.33 1.40
N SER A 129 10.17 19.99 2.55
CA SER A 129 10.93 19.51 3.71
C SER A 129 10.42 18.19 4.28
N ALA A 130 9.13 17.90 4.11
CA ALA A 130 8.44 16.71 4.63
C ALA A 130 8.49 15.49 3.68
N VAL A 131 9.28 15.54 2.60
CA VAL A 131 9.36 14.44 1.62
C VAL A 131 9.83 13.11 2.23
N ASP A 132 10.63 13.16 3.29
CA ASP A 132 11.13 11.97 3.99
C ASP A 132 10.06 11.28 4.84
N GLU A 133 9.16 12.06 5.45
CA GLU A 133 7.99 11.53 6.18
C GLU A 133 7.04 10.81 5.21
N LEU A 134 6.67 11.45 4.10
CA LEU A 134 5.85 10.81 3.07
C LEU A 134 6.52 9.54 2.52
N ALA A 135 7.82 9.60 2.22
CA ALA A 135 8.56 8.45 1.72
C ALA A 135 8.55 7.28 2.72
N ARG A 136 8.65 7.57 4.02
CA ARG A 136 8.58 6.57 5.08
C ARG A 136 7.20 5.92 5.12
N ASP A 137 6.15 6.72 5.17
CA ASP A 137 4.76 6.22 5.26
C ASP A 137 4.40 5.34 4.07
N VAL A 138 4.71 5.80 2.85
CA VAL A 138 4.46 5.04 1.62
C VAL A 138 5.22 3.70 1.62
N VAL A 139 6.49 3.69 2.04
CA VAL A 139 7.28 2.45 2.09
C VAL A 139 6.73 1.49 3.16
N VAL A 140 6.30 2.01 4.31
CA VAL A 140 5.69 1.22 5.39
C VAL A 140 4.37 0.61 4.93
N LEU A 141 3.50 1.40 4.31
CA LEU A 141 2.23 0.94 3.74
C LEU A 141 2.45 -0.15 2.69
N ARG A 142 3.35 0.08 1.73
CA ARG A 142 3.71 -0.93 0.72
C ARG A 142 4.18 -2.23 1.36
N ALA A 143 5.07 -2.15 2.35
CA ALA A 143 5.60 -3.34 3.02
C ALA A 143 4.52 -4.09 3.84
N ALA A 144 3.57 -3.38 4.42
CA ALA A 144 2.43 -3.99 5.11
C ALA A 144 1.50 -4.70 4.12
N LEU A 145 1.13 -4.04 3.02
CA LEU A 145 0.29 -4.63 1.97
C LEU A 145 0.95 -5.84 1.30
N GLN A 146 2.26 -5.78 1.04
CA GLN A 146 3.01 -6.92 0.51
C GLN A 146 2.99 -8.12 1.45
N ARG A 147 3.12 -7.91 2.76
CA ARG A 147 3.01 -8.98 3.76
C ARG A 147 1.62 -9.61 3.73
N MET A 148 0.57 -8.80 3.70
CA MET A 148 -0.82 -9.28 3.64
C MET A 148 -1.11 -10.05 2.34
N ALA A 149 -0.64 -9.56 1.19
CA ALA A 149 -0.76 -10.24 -0.09
C ALA A 149 0.02 -11.58 -0.12
N GLY A 150 1.18 -11.63 0.53
CA GLY A 150 1.98 -12.85 0.71
C GLY A 150 1.29 -13.90 1.56
N GLU A 151 0.58 -13.50 2.62
CA GLU A 151 -0.25 -14.39 3.42
C GLU A 151 -1.37 -15.06 2.59
N THR A 152 -1.94 -14.36 1.60
CA THR A 152 -2.89 -14.97 0.66
C THR A 152 -2.22 -16.06 -0.19
N ARG A 153 -1.01 -15.82 -0.71
CA ARG A 153 -0.32 -16.73 -1.64
C ARG A 153 0.31 -17.94 -0.97
N GLY A 154 0.60 -17.87 0.33
CA GLY A 154 1.26 -18.94 1.11
C GLY A 154 0.37 -20.15 1.45
N ARG A 155 -0.92 -20.16 1.13
CA ARG A 155 -1.81 -21.31 1.37
C ARG A 155 -1.69 -22.37 0.27
N ILE A 156 -0.50 -22.96 0.11
CA ILE A 156 -0.37 -24.26 -0.55
C ILE A 156 -0.97 -25.29 0.41
N ARG A 157 -2.10 -25.91 0.05
CA ARG A 157 -2.65 -27.05 0.79
C ARG A 157 -1.62 -28.19 0.75
N LEU A 158 -0.79 -28.32 1.79
CA LEU A 158 -0.06 -29.56 2.03
C LEU A 158 -1.12 -30.65 2.23
N GLY A 159 -1.09 -31.65 1.34
CA GLY A 159 -2.00 -32.79 1.38
C GLY A 159 -2.03 -33.44 2.77
N ARG A 160 -3.20 -33.95 3.15
CA ARG A 160 -3.43 -34.58 4.46
C ARG A 160 -2.32 -35.59 4.75
N CYS A 161 -1.68 -35.46 5.91
CA CYS A 161 -0.80 -36.48 6.45
C CYS A 161 -1.62 -37.78 6.58
N PRO A 162 -1.18 -38.91 6.01
CA PRO A 162 -1.87 -40.18 6.21
C PRO A 162 -1.74 -40.56 7.69
N ALA A 163 -2.86 -40.53 8.41
CA ALA A 163 -2.94 -41.10 9.74
C ALA A 163 -2.66 -42.60 9.64
N ARG A 164 -1.69 -43.07 10.42
CA ARG A 164 -1.49 -44.50 10.70
C ARG A 164 -2.57 -45.00 11.64
#